data_AF-A0A5N6RA84-F1
#
_entry.id   AF-A0A5N6RA84-F1
#
_cell.length_a   1.000
_cell.length_b   1.000
_cell.length_c   1.000
_cell.angle_alpha   90.00
_cell.angle_beta   90.00
_cell.angle_gamma   90.00
#
_symmetry.space_group_name_H-M   'P 1'
#
loop_
_entity.id
_entity.type
_entity.pdbx_description
1 polymer ?
#
loop_
_entity_poly.entity_id
_entity_poly.type
_entity_poly.pdbx_seq_one_letter_code
_entity_poly.pdbx_strand_id
1 'polypeptide(L)' 'MAFDLLMTTYTTGGKERTELEWKKLLEKSGFGRYKIIKIPALQSIIEAYPDESDIQLLL' A
#
# COMPACT_ATOMS: atom_id res chain seq x y z
N MET A 1 -7.10 -0.14 15.12
CA MET A 1 -8.06 -1.11 15.72
C MET A 1 -9.51 -0.68 15.53
N ALA A 2 -9.98 0.48 16.02
CA ALA A 2 -11.37 0.89 15.78
C ALA A 2 -11.67 1.04 14.28
N PHE A 3 -10.77 1.68 13.53
CA PHE A 3 -10.93 1.83 12.09
C PHE A 3 -10.77 0.51 11.32
N ASP A 4 -9.88 -0.40 11.73
CA ASP A 4 -9.79 -1.74 11.11
C ASP A 4 -11.14 -2.48 11.15
N LEU A 5 -11.82 -2.46 12.30
CA LEU A 5 -13.15 -3.04 12.44
C LEU A 5 -14.19 -2.31 11.58
N LEU A 6 -14.19 -0.96 11.60
CA LEU A 6 -15.13 -0.18 10.78
C LEU A 6 -14.93 -0.44 9.28
N MET A 7 -13.69 -0.53 8.81
CA MET A 7 -13.41 -0.77 7.40
C MET A 7 -13.93 -2.14 6.95
N THR A 8 -13.78 -3.19 7.77
CA THR A 8 -14.32 -4.51 7.41
C THR A 8 -15.86 -4.55 7.42
N THR A 9 -16.53 -3.78 8.30
CA THR A 9 -17.99 -3.76 8.37
C THR A 9 -18.66 -2.88 7.31
N TYR A 10 -18.03 -1.76 6.94
CA TYR A 10 -18.63 -0.76 6.04
C TYR A 10 -18.13 -0.83 4.59
N THR A 11 -17.11 -1.64 4.30
CA THR A 11 -16.58 -1.84 2.95
C THR A 11 -16.55 -3.32 2.59
N THR A 12 -16.39 -3.66 1.31
CA THR A 12 -16.25 -5.05 0.87
C THR A 12 -14.85 -5.59 1.19
N GLY A 13 -14.58 -5.87 2.46
CA GLY A 13 -13.33 -6.51 2.92
C GLY A 13 -12.14 -5.56 3.11
N GLY A 14 -12.38 -4.28 3.35
CA GLY A 14 -11.34 -3.33 3.72
C GLY A 14 -10.71 -3.66 5.08
N LYS A 15 -9.43 -3.34 5.23
CA LYS A 15 -8.66 -3.53 6.45
C LYS A 15 -7.50 -2.54 6.55
N GLU A 16 -7.11 -2.20 7.77
CA GLU A 16 -5.82 -1.57 8.03
C GLU A 16 -4.70 -2.57 7.69
N ARG A 17 -3.58 -2.07 7.19
CA ARG A 17 -2.41 -2.89 6.84
C ARG A 17 -1.18 -2.37 7.57
N THR A 18 -0.42 -3.31 8.09
CA THR A 18 0.92 -3.05 8.61
C THR A 18 1.87 -2.72 7.46
N GLU A 19 3.00 -2.10 7.80
CA GLU A 19 4.08 -1.82 6.85
C GLU A 19 4.58 -3.09 6.13
N LEU A 20 4.65 -4.23 6.83
CA LEU A 20 5.05 -5.51 6.24
C LEU A 20 4.01 -6.04 5.24
N GLU A 21 2.73 -5.85 5.50
CA GLU A 21 1.67 -6.24 4.55
C GLU A 21 1.66 -5.36 3.31
N TRP A 22 1.88 -4.05 3.48
CA TRP A 22 2.06 -3.13 2.36
C TRP A 22 3.29 -3.49 1.53
N LYS A 23 4.44 -3.77 2.16
CA LYS A 23 5.65 -4.25 1.49
C LYS A 23 5.36 -5.43 0.56
N LYS A 24 4.78 -6.50 1.10
CA LYS A 24 4.48 -7.72 0.35
C LYS A 24 3.51 -7.47 -0.81
N LEU A 25 2.56 -6.54 -0.64
CA LEU A 25 1.60 -6.19 -1.70
C LEU A 25 2.28 -5.41 -2.82
N LEU A 26 3.07 -4.40 -2.48
CA LEU A 26 3.80 -3.54 -3.43
C LEU A 26 4.80 -4.37 -4.25
N GLU A 27 5.60 -5.21 -3.60
CA GLU A 27 6.55 -6.10 -4.29
C GLU A 27 5.84 -7.05 -5.27
N LYS A 28 4.70 -7.62 -4.89
CA LYS A 28 3.91 -8.49 -5.79
C LYS A 28 3.27 -7.76 -6.96
N SER A 29 3.15 -6.44 -6.86
CA SER A 29 2.50 -5.58 -7.86
C SER A 29 3.50 -4.84 -8.75
N GLY A 30 4.79 -5.19 -8.73
CA GLY A 30 5.82 -4.54 -9.58
C GLY A 30 6.36 -3.23 -9.01
N PHE A 31 6.15 -2.98 -7.71
CA PHE A 31 6.66 -1.81 -7.01
C PHE A 31 7.71 -2.21 -5.97
N GLY A 32 8.83 -2.77 -6.42
CA GLY A 32 9.94 -3.16 -5.54
C GLY A 32 10.58 -1.96 -4.82
N ARG A 33 10.48 -0.76 -5.40
CA ARG A 33 10.89 0.50 -4.77
C ARG A 33 9.69 1.27 -4.26
N TYR A 34 9.68 1.58 -2.97
CA TYR A 34 8.63 2.41 -2.36
C TYR A 34 9.15 3.14 -1.10
N LYS A 35 8.42 4.18 -0.68
CA LYS A 35 8.61 4.88 0.61
C LYS A 35 7.28 4.96 1.35
N ILE A 36 7.33 4.76 2.66
CA ILE A 36 6.19 4.99 3.56
C ILE A 36 6.53 6.19 4.43
N ILE A 37 5.78 7.27 4.27
CA ILE A 37 6.01 8.55 4.94
C ILE A 37 4.94 8.72 6.03
N LYS A 38 5.39 8.80 7.28
CA LYS A 38 4.52 9.14 8.42
C LYS A 38 4.28 10.64 8.42
N ILE A 39 3.02 11.03 8.50
CA ILE A 39 2.56 12.42 8.62
C ILE A 39 1.85 12.60 9.97
N PRO A 40 1.62 13.83 10.46
CA PRO A 40 0.86 14.06 11.69
C PRO A 40 -0.66 13.85 11.48
N ALA A 41 -1.04 12.67 10.98
CA ALA A 41 -2.41 12.22 10.77
C ALA A 41 -2.51 10.71 11.07
N LEU A 42 -3.74 10.17 11.06
CA LEU A 42 -3.96 8.72 11.22
C LEU A 42 -3.36 7.92 10.05
N GLN A 43 -3.40 8.50 8.85
CA GLN A 43 -2.91 7.89 7.63
C GLN A 43 -1.40 8.09 7.45
N SER A 44 -0.82 7.30 6.55
CA SER A 44 0.54 7.49 6.02
C SER A 44 0.48 7.64 4.50
N ILE A 45 1.50 8.23 3.91
CA ILE A 45 1.64 8.35 2.46
C ILE A 45 2.52 7.19 1.97
N ILE A 46 2.12 6.55 0.88
CA ILE A 46 2.93 5.55 0.17
C ILE A 46 3.31 6.12 -1.19
N GLU A 47 4.61 6.31 -1.41
CA GLU A 47 5.16 6.58 -2.74
C GLU A 47 5.65 5.26 -3.31
N ALA A 48 5.04 4.76 -4.39
CA ALA A 48 5.41 3.51 -5.05
C ALA A 48 5.97 3.81 -6.44
N TYR A 49 7.12 3.23 -6.76
CA TYR A 49 7.83 3.45 -8.02
C TYR A 49 7.84 2.14 -8.82
N PRO A 50 7.41 2.16 -10.09
CA PRO A 50 7.38 0.95 -10.90
C PRO A 50 8.80 0.41 -11.10
N ASP A 51 8.90 -0.91 -11.17
CA ASP A 51 10.13 -1.59 -11.54
C ASP A 51 10.39 -1.41 -13.04
N GLU A 52 11.66 -1.37 -13.44
CA GLU A 52 12.06 -1.02 -14.82
C GLU A 52 11.50 -1.98 -15.88
N SER A 53 11.14 -3.20 -15.47
CA SER A 53 10.46 -4.19 -16.32
C SER A 53 9.04 -3.79 -16.72
N ASP A 54 8.33 -3.01 -15.89
CA ASP A 54 6.96 -2.56 -16.19
C ASP A 54 6.94 -1.39 -17.18
N ILE A 55 8.03 -0.62 -17.24
CA ILE A 55 8.19 0.47 -18.23
C ILE A 55 8.31 -0.11 -19.65
N GLN A 56 8.90 -1.31 -19.81
CA GLN A 56 9.02 -1.97 -21.11
C GLN A 56 7.71 -2.53 -21.66
N LEU A 57 6.67 -2.72 -20.83
CA LEU A 57 5.35 -3.19 -21.28
C LEU A 57 4.43 -2.04 -21.76
N LEU A 58 4.84 -0.78 -21.54
CA LEU A 58 4.10 0.42 -21.92
C LEU A 58 4.72 1.15 -23.14
N LEU A 59 5.75 0.57 -23.77
CA LEU A 59 6.37 0.98 -25.04
C LEU A 59 6.23 -0.15 -26.07
#